data_AF-A0AA40G756-F1
#
_entry.id   AF-A0AA40G756-F1
#
_cell.length_a   1.000
_cell.length_b   1.000
_cell.length_c   1.000
_cell.angle_alpha   90.00
_cell.angle_beta   90.00
_cell.angle_gamma   90.00
#
_symmetry.space_group_name_H-M   'P 1'
#
loop_
_entity.id
_entity.type
_entity.pdbx_description
1 polymer ?
#
loop_
_entity_poly.entity_id
_entity_poly.type
_entity_poly.pdbx_seq_one_letter_code
_entity_poly.pdbx_strand_id
1 'polypeptide(L)' 'MYLSPESLKVEFISSKSSEMNVMIPRENGDYTEYPIPEQFKTTISPKGLNTIAVDSLG' A
#
# COMPACT_ATOMS: atom_id res chain seq x y z
N MET A 1 -3.42 8.81 -5.16
CA MET A 1 -2.39 9.81 -4.79
C MET A 1 -1.30 9.78 -5.83
N TYR A 2 -0.82 10.93 -6.35
CA TYR A 2 0.20 10.95 -7.42
C TYR A 2 1.57 11.31 -6.88
N LEU A 3 2.58 10.49 -7.19
CA LEU A 3 3.96 10.77 -6.85
C LEU A 3 4.70 11.44 -8.01
N SER A 4 5.77 12.14 -7.66
CA SER A 4 6.79 12.59 -8.59
C SER A 4 8.03 11.67 -8.50
N PRO A 5 8.93 11.69 -9.50
CA PRO A 5 10.18 10.92 -9.44
C PRO A 5 11.02 11.20 -8.17
N GLU A 6 10.96 12.41 -7.63
CA GLU A 6 11.71 12.83 -6.44
C GLU A 6 11.09 12.31 -5.13
N SER A 7 9.81 11.90 -5.16
CA SER A 7 9.05 11.48 -3.97
C SER A 7 8.86 9.96 -3.84
N LEU A 8 9.59 9.16 -4.62
CA LEU A 8 9.51 7.69 -4.61
C LEU A 8 9.89 7.03 -3.26
N LYS A 9 10.47 7.79 -2.32
CA LYS A 9 10.83 7.31 -0.96
C LYS A 9 9.84 7.73 0.12
N VAL A 10 8.66 8.23 -0.25
CA VAL A 10 7.63 8.62 0.71
C VAL A 10 7.07 7.39 1.43
N GLU A 11 6.69 7.57 2.69
CA GLU A 11 6.02 6.55 3.50
C GLU A 11 4.52 6.83 3.55
N PHE A 12 3.72 5.78 3.47
CA PHE A 12 2.27 5.86 3.64
C PHE A 12 1.88 5.22 4.97
N ILE A 13 1.32 6.04 5.86
CA ILE A 13 0.70 5.57 7.10
C ILE A 13 -0.80 5.70 6.91
N SER A 14 -1.50 4.56 6.89
CA SER A 14 -2.96 4.52 6.76
C SER A 14 -3.60 4.03 8.05
N SER A 15 -4.84 4.47 8.28
CA SER A 15 -5.68 4.00 9.39
C SER A 15 -7.14 4.27 9.06
N LYS A 16 -8.00 3.26 9.21
CA LYS A 16 -9.46 3.37 8.96
C LYS A 16 -9.80 4.05 7.63
N SER A 17 -9.00 3.78 6.60
CA SER A 17 -9.17 4.30 5.25
C SER A 17 -9.40 3.13 4.30
N SER A 18 -10.15 3.37 3.22
CA SER A 18 -10.44 2.38 2.18
C SER A 18 -10.19 2.98 0.80
N GLU A 19 -10.03 2.12 -0.21
CA GLU A 19 -9.91 2.50 -1.64
C GLU A 19 -8.71 3.44 -1.91
N MET A 20 -7.60 3.23 -1.19
CA MET A 20 -6.41 4.05 -1.35
C MET A 20 -5.50 3.52 -2.46
N ASN A 21 -5.24 4.36 -3.47
CA ASN A 21 -4.32 4.03 -4.55
C ASN A 21 -3.16 5.03 -4.64
N VAL A 22 -1.99 4.56 -5.05
CA VAL A 22 -0.79 5.35 -5.36
C VAL A 22 -0.48 5.26 -6.84
N MET A 23 -0.26 6.40 -7.47
CA MET A 23 0.08 6.56 -8.87
C MET A 23 1.57 6.85 -8.96
N ILE A 24 2.33 5.89 -9.50
CA ILE A 24 3.78 5.97 -9.66
C ILE A 24 4.10 6.45 -11.08
N PRO A 25 4.81 7.57 -11.26
CA PRO A 25 5.12 8.11 -12.59
C PRO A 25 6.05 7.17 -13.35
N ARG A 26 5.78 7.00 -14.64
CA ARG A 26 6.64 6.31 -15.61
C ARG A 26 7.40 7.33 -16.46
N GLU A 27 8.48 6.88 -17.10
CA GLU A 27 9.31 7.71 -17.99
C GLU A 27 8.54 8.25 -19.20
N ASN A 28 7.47 7.57 -19.62
CA ASN A 28 6.65 7.94 -20.77
C ASN A 28 5.57 8.99 -20.46
N GLY A 29 5.52 9.50 -19.22
CA GLY A 29 4.51 10.48 -18.77
C GLY A 29 3.21 9.86 -18.26
N ASP A 30 3.05 8.54 -18.32
CA ASP A 30 1.92 7.82 -17.71
C ASP A 30 2.17 7.51 -16.23
N TYR A 31 1.16 6.95 -15.57
CA TYR A 31 1.25 6.47 -14.19
C TYR A 31 0.87 5.00 -14.09
N THR A 32 1.49 4.29 -13.15
CA THR A 32 1.04 2.97 -12.70
C THR A 32 0.27 3.11 -11.41
N GLU A 33 -0.93 2.54 -11.36
CA GLU A 33 -1.73 2.49 -10.14
C GLU A 33 -1.34 1.28 -9.28
N TYR A 34 -1.14 1.53 -7.99
CA TYR A 34 -0.91 0.50 -6.99
C TYR A 34 -1.88 0.69 -5.82
N PRO A 35 -2.71 -0.32 -5.48
CA PRO A 35 -3.55 -0.25 -4.30
C PRO A 35 -2.72 -0.40 -3.03
N ILE A 36 -3.06 0.36 -1.99
CA ILE A 36 -2.53 0.18 -0.65
C ILE A 36 -3.42 -0.83 0.09
N PRO A 37 -2.85 -1.89 0.71
CA PRO A 37 -3.63 -2.84 1.49
C PRO A 37 -4.42 -2.15 2.62
N GLU A 38 -5.71 -2.49 2.70
CA GLU A 38 -6.64 -2.01 3.73
C GLU A 38 -7.07 -3.12 4.70
N GLN A 39 -6.81 -4.38 4.35
CA GLN A 39 -7.10 -5.55 5.18
C GLN A 39 -5.81 -6.17 5.71
N PHE A 40 -5.84 -6.53 6.99
CA PHE A 40 -4.72 -7.16 7.67
C PHE A 40 -5.20 -8.41 8.38
N LYS A 41 -4.45 -9.51 8.21
CA LYS A 41 -4.71 -10.77 8.91
C LYS A 41 -3.70 -10.92 10.03
N THR A 42 -4.22 -10.97 11.25
CA THR A 42 -3.43 -11.26 12.45
C THR A 42 -3.65 -12.70 12.89
N THR A 43 -2.56 -13.42 13.12
CA THR A 43 -2.57 -14.78 13.67
C THR A 43 -1.84 -14.81 15.01
N ILE A 44 -2.30 -15.67 15.92
CA ILE A 44 -1.69 -15.87 17.23
C ILE A 44 -0.86 -17.16 17.17
N SER A 45 0.41 -17.07 17.57
CA SER A 45 1.31 -18.20 17.74
C SER A 45 1.91 -18.20 19.14
N PRO A 46 2.54 -19.29 19.60
CA PRO A 46 3.31 -19.29 20.85
C PRO A 46 4.43 -18.24 20.90
N LYS A 47 4.87 -17.72 19.75
CA LYS A 47 5.88 -16.66 19.62
C LYS A 47 5.28 -15.24 19.62
N GLY A 48 3.96 -15.11 19.74
CA GLY A 48 3.23 -13.85 19.72
C GLY A 48 2.36 -13.64 18.48
N LEU A 49 2.07 -12.37 18.20
CA LEU A 49 1.23 -11.95 17.07
C LEU A 49 2.05 -11.87 15.78
N ASN A 50 1.48 -12.41 14.71
CA ASN A 50 1.99 -12.22 13.36
C ASN A 50 0.90 -11.59 12.50
N THR A 51 1.17 -10.38 12.00
CA THR A 51 0.25 -9.61 11.17
C THR A 51 0.83 -9.48 9.77
N ILE A 52 0.03 -9.84 8.77
CA ILE A 52 0.38 -9.66 7.36
C ILE A 52 -0.68 -8.80 6.68
N ALA A 53 -0.24 -7.96 5.75
CA ALA A 53 -1.15 -7.32 4.81
C ALA A 53 -1.81 -8.40 3.94
N VAL A 54 -3.09 -8.23 3.66
CA VAL A 54 -3.83 -9.05 2.72
C VAL A 54 -3.99 -8.20 1.46
N ASP A 55 -3.42 -8.65 0.36
CA ASP A 55 -3.62 -7.98 -0.92
C ASP A 55 -5.11 -7.99 -1.25
N SER A 56 -5.61 -6.83 -1.65
CA SER A 56 -6.91 -6.75 -2.30
C SER A 56 -6.79 -7.54 -3.60
N LEU A 57 -7.52 -8.65 -3.74
CA LEU A 57 -7.61 -9.45 -4.97
C LEU A 57 -8.39 -8.71 -6.07
N GLY A 58 -8.22 -7.38 -6.17
CA GLY A 58 -8.85 -6.51 -7.15
C GLY A 58 -8.46 -6.87 -8.58
#